data_AF-A0A946S1B0-F1
#
_entry.id   AF-A0A946S1B0-F1
#
_cell.length_a   1.000
_cell.length_b   1.000
_cell.length_c   1.000
_cell.angle_alpha   90.00
_cell.angle_beta   90.00
_cell.angle_gamma   90.00
#
_symmetry.space_group_name_H-M   'P 1'
#
loop_
_entity.id
_entity.type
_entity.pdbx_description
1 polymer ?
#
loop_
_entity_poly.entity_id
_entity_poly.type
_entity_poly.pdbx_seq_one_letter_code
_entity_poly.pdbx_strand_id
1 'polypeptide(L)'
;MKSINDFPEYRLEDVPMKMGPWRHIRVVLDETGLSLSHLMNLIENNQIAFIEPKQPAERKIYLHRDWVDAITSKYPVANYCLLQRHLKMDDFTDHEWRIRISRRKPKELASDKQIATLHRILKSEYILEGERKWILPIFDEKWIGSTRVKYLLEYFLGLKIPGIDTTWMQINEGVFELRRKSLSKFHETRKKNLLFDDDWF
;
A
#
# COMPACT_ATOMS: atom_id res chain seq x y z
N MET A 1 -20.09 6.92 -44.50
CA MET A 1 -18.82 6.50 -43.87
C MET A 1 -18.21 7.73 -43.23
N LYS A 2 -18.14 7.78 -41.89
CA LYS A 2 -17.45 8.88 -41.18
C LYS A 2 -15.95 8.66 -41.24
N SER A 3 -15.21 9.73 -41.46
CA SER A 3 -13.75 9.75 -41.60
C SER A 3 -13.08 9.25 -40.32
N ILE A 4 -12.00 8.48 -40.47
CA ILE A 4 -11.15 8.00 -39.36
C ILE A 4 -10.45 9.17 -38.63
N ASN A 5 -10.55 10.40 -39.16
CA ASN A 5 -9.97 11.61 -38.58
C ASN A 5 -10.96 12.48 -37.78
N ASP A 6 -12.18 12.02 -37.49
CA ASP A 6 -13.16 12.75 -36.66
C ASP A 6 -13.00 12.50 -35.14
N PHE A 7 -11.85 12.00 -34.70
CA PHE A 7 -11.54 12.00 -33.27
C PHE A 7 -10.93 13.36 -32.92
N PRO A 8 -11.53 14.15 -32.02
CA PRO A 8 -10.91 15.41 -31.60
C PRO A 8 -9.52 15.09 -31.06
N GLU A 9 -8.51 15.79 -31.57
CA GLU A 9 -7.17 15.85 -30.97
C GLU A 9 -7.36 16.23 -29.50
N TYR A 10 -7.34 15.25 -28.61
CA TYR A 10 -7.36 15.48 -27.17
C TYR A 10 -6.08 16.21 -26.82
N ARG A 11 -6.16 17.54 -26.66
CA ARG A 11 -5.05 18.32 -26.14
C ARG A 11 -4.85 17.92 -24.67
N LEU A 12 -3.61 17.55 -24.34
CA LEU A 12 -3.15 17.27 -22.97
C LEU A 12 -3.51 18.37 -21.96
N GLU A 13 -3.77 19.59 -22.45
CA GLU A 13 -4.10 20.80 -21.69
C GLU A 13 -5.49 20.74 -21.03
N ASP A 14 -6.38 19.85 -21.46
CA ASP A 14 -7.76 19.75 -20.93
C ASP A 14 -7.94 18.66 -19.86
N VAL A 15 -6.87 17.97 -19.42
CA VAL A 15 -6.97 16.93 -18.40
C VAL A 15 -6.98 17.55 -17.00
N PRO A 16 -8.06 17.42 -16.21
CA PRO A 16 -8.12 18.04 -14.89
C PRO A 16 -7.09 17.41 -13.96
N MET A 17 -6.21 18.20 -13.35
CA MET A 17 -5.21 17.67 -12.41
C MET A 17 -5.82 17.22 -11.07
N LYS A 18 -6.98 17.78 -10.71
CA LYS A 18 -7.74 17.44 -9.49
C LYS A 18 -9.23 17.42 -9.83
N MET A 19 -9.94 16.41 -9.33
CA MET A 19 -11.40 16.30 -9.45
C MET A 19 -11.99 15.86 -8.11
N GLY A 20 -12.43 16.81 -7.28
CA GLY A 20 -12.88 16.51 -5.92
C GLY A 20 -11.79 15.76 -5.12
N PRO A 21 -12.05 14.54 -4.61
CA PRO A 21 -11.05 13.77 -3.88
C PRO A 21 -10.04 13.06 -4.78
N TRP A 22 -10.19 13.13 -6.10
CA TRP A 22 -9.32 12.43 -7.05
C TRP A 22 -8.13 13.30 -7.45
N ARG A 23 -6.94 12.69 -7.49
CA ARG A 23 -5.67 13.32 -7.87
C ARG A 23 -5.13 12.63 -9.11
N HIS A 24 -4.87 13.40 -10.16
CA HIS A 24 -4.31 12.87 -11.39
C HIS A 24 -2.95 12.23 -11.11
N ILE A 25 -2.62 11.15 -11.82
CA ILE A 25 -1.38 10.38 -11.58
C ILE A 25 -0.14 11.27 -11.58
N ARG A 26 -0.05 12.30 -12.44
CA ARG A 26 1.08 13.27 -12.42
C ARG A 26 1.21 13.99 -11.08
N VAL A 27 0.09 14.53 -10.56
CA VAL A 27 0.06 15.20 -9.25
C VAL A 27 0.48 14.24 -8.14
N VAL A 28 0.04 12.98 -8.20
CA VAL A 28 0.44 11.96 -7.22
C VAL A 28 1.94 11.73 -7.26
N LEU A 29 2.54 11.59 -8.44
CA LEU A 29 3.98 11.38 -8.57
C LEU A 29 4.78 12.58 -8.02
N ASP A 30 4.31 13.80 -8.29
CA ASP A 30 4.94 15.02 -7.77
C ASP A 30 4.80 15.15 -6.24
N GLU A 31 3.60 14.94 -5.69
CA GLU A 31 3.31 15.06 -4.24
C GLU A 31 4.01 13.97 -3.42
N THR A 32 4.23 12.79 -3.99
CA THR A 32 4.79 11.63 -3.29
C THR A 32 6.29 11.42 -3.54
N GLY A 33 6.83 12.03 -4.60
CA GLY A 33 8.19 11.77 -5.09
C GLY A 33 8.38 10.36 -5.66
N LEU A 34 7.30 9.59 -5.87
CA LEU A 34 7.38 8.25 -6.44
C LEU A 34 7.70 8.33 -7.93
N SER A 35 8.52 7.39 -8.43
CA SER A 35 8.58 7.16 -9.86
C SER A 35 7.28 6.49 -10.33
N LEU A 36 6.94 6.73 -11.59
CA LEU A 36 5.83 6.04 -12.24
C LEU A 36 5.96 4.51 -12.12
N SER A 37 7.15 3.97 -12.38
CA SER A 37 7.39 2.53 -12.29
C SER A 37 7.12 1.99 -10.88
N HIS A 38 7.50 2.74 -9.85
CA HIS A 38 7.22 2.35 -8.47
C HIS A 38 5.70 2.40 -8.19
N LEU A 39 4.99 3.45 -8.60
CA LEU A 39 3.54 3.50 -8.44
C LEU A 39 2.82 2.34 -9.15
N MET A 40 3.27 1.99 -10.35
CA MET A 40 2.75 0.83 -11.09
C MET A 40 2.99 -0.48 -10.32
N ASN A 41 4.19 -0.67 -9.79
CA ASN A 41 4.49 -1.83 -8.94
C ASN A 41 3.61 -1.85 -7.67
N LEU A 42 3.32 -0.70 -7.06
CA LEU A 42 2.41 -0.63 -5.91
C LEU A 42 0.99 -1.07 -6.30
N ILE A 43 0.46 -0.59 -7.42
CA ILE A 43 -0.86 -0.99 -7.95
C ILE A 43 -0.89 -2.51 -8.18
N GLU A 44 0.14 -3.06 -8.81
CA GLU A 44 0.24 -4.51 -9.08
C GLU A 44 0.39 -5.34 -7.80
N ASN A 45 1.23 -4.92 -6.86
CA ASN A 45 1.47 -5.63 -5.59
C ASN A 45 0.25 -5.61 -4.68
N ASN A 46 -0.55 -4.54 -4.73
CA ASN A 46 -1.86 -4.48 -4.09
C ASN A 46 -2.94 -5.23 -4.87
N GLN A 47 -2.62 -5.69 -6.08
CA GLN A 47 -3.50 -6.45 -6.97
C GLN A 47 -4.75 -5.66 -7.33
N ILE A 48 -4.57 -4.36 -7.48
CA ILE A 48 -5.62 -3.47 -7.94
C ILE A 48 -5.78 -3.66 -9.43
N ALA A 49 -7.00 -3.94 -9.84
CA ALA A 49 -7.27 -4.08 -11.25
C ALA A 49 -7.13 -2.71 -11.91
N PHE A 50 -6.24 -2.69 -12.88
CA PHE A 50 -5.79 -1.50 -13.57
C PHE A 50 -5.61 -1.84 -15.05
N ILE A 51 -5.96 -0.89 -15.92
CA ILE A 51 -5.69 -0.99 -17.34
C ILE A 51 -4.50 -0.08 -17.61
N GLU A 52 -3.38 -0.66 -18.00
CA GLU A 52 -2.24 0.17 -18.41
C GLU A 52 -2.56 0.83 -19.76
N PRO A 53 -2.61 2.18 -19.82
CA PRO A 53 -2.85 2.87 -21.08
C PRO A 53 -1.63 2.74 -21.97
N LYS A 54 -1.86 2.59 -23.27
CA LYS A 54 -0.81 2.41 -24.28
C LYS A 54 0.09 3.64 -24.39
N GLN A 55 -0.46 4.83 -24.14
CA GLN A 55 0.30 6.08 -24.15
C GLN A 55 0.27 6.76 -22.76
N PRO A 56 1.43 7.13 -22.20
CA PRO A 56 1.49 7.87 -20.94
C PRO A 56 0.82 9.25 -20.96
N ALA A 57 0.64 9.84 -22.14
CA ALA A 57 -0.03 11.10 -22.35
C ALA A 57 -1.57 11.00 -22.21
N GLU A 58 -2.15 9.82 -22.43
CA GLU A 58 -3.60 9.57 -22.41
C GLU A 58 -4.12 9.22 -21.01
N ARG A 59 -3.32 9.44 -19.96
CA ARG A 59 -3.57 8.88 -18.64
C ARG A 59 -4.63 9.65 -17.86
N LYS A 60 -5.93 9.44 -18.07
CA LYS A 60 -6.93 9.94 -17.10
C LYS A 60 -7.06 8.99 -15.91
N ILE A 61 -5.92 8.71 -15.28
CA ILE A 61 -5.79 7.86 -14.10
C ILE A 61 -5.71 8.76 -12.88
N TYR A 62 -6.55 8.45 -11.89
CA TYR A 62 -6.62 9.20 -10.66
C TYR A 62 -6.55 8.29 -9.45
N LEU A 63 -5.85 8.76 -8.43
CA LEU A 63 -5.80 8.12 -7.12
C LEU A 63 -6.61 8.96 -6.13
N HIS A 64 -7.29 8.28 -5.21
CA HIS A 64 -8.07 8.95 -4.18
C HIS A 64 -7.13 9.59 -3.15
N ARG A 65 -7.43 10.85 -2.76
CA ARG A 65 -6.60 11.64 -1.83
C ARG A 65 -6.29 10.90 -0.55
N ASP A 66 -7.24 10.15 0.00
CA ASP A 66 -7.04 9.47 1.29
C ASP A 66 -5.84 8.50 1.24
N TRP A 67 -5.63 7.81 0.11
CA TRP A 67 -4.46 6.95 -0.06
C TRP A 67 -3.19 7.76 -0.31
N VAL A 68 -3.27 8.83 -1.11
CA VAL A 68 -2.14 9.74 -1.38
C VAL A 68 -1.63 10.38 -0.08
N ASP A 69 -2.55 10.87 0.75
CA ASP A 69 -2.27 11.44 2.05
C ASP A 69 -1.65 10.38 2.99
N ALA A 70 -2.08 9.12 2.90
CA ALA A 70 -1.53 8.05 3.74
C ALA A 70 -0.07 7.70 3.42
N ILE A 71 0.26 7.59 2.13
CA ILE A 71 1.64 7.28 1.69
C ILE A 71 2.60 8.44 1.96
N THR A 72 2.10 9.68 1.99
CA THR A 72 2.89 10.88 2.34
C THR A 72 2.98 11.09 3.86
N SER A 73 1.98 10.67 4.65
CA SER A 73 1.91 10.88 6.10
C SER A 73 2.75 9.91 6.95
N LYS A 74 3.79 9.29 6.39
CA LYS A 74 4.67 8.33 7.07
C LYS A 74 3.96 7.09 7.63
N TYR A 75 2.92 6.58 6.94
CA TYR A 75 2.42 5.22 7.18
C TYR A 75 2.94 4.30 6.07
N PRO A 76 4.15 3.71 6.19
CA PRO A 76 4.69 2.86 5.12
C PRO A 76 3.78 1.67 4.79
N VAL A 77 2.95 1.23 5.74
CA VAL A 77 1.94 0.18 5.53
C VAL A 77 0.96 0.52 4.41
N ALA A 78 0.68 1.80 4.15
CA ALA A 78 -0.25 2.25 3.12
C ALA A 78 0.19 1.83 1.70
N ASN A 79 1.49 1.59 1.50
CA ASN A 79 2.03 1.03 0.26
C ASN A 79 1.46 -0.36 -0.06
N TYR A 80 0.93 -1.07 0.93
CA TYR A 80 0.35 -2.41 0.80
C TYR A 80 -1.17 -2.43 1.08
N CYS A 81 -1.78 -1.25 1.19
CA CYS A 81 -3.20 -1.07 1.52
C CYS A 81 -3.99 -0.25 0.47
N LEU A 82 -3.49 -0.13 -0.77
CA LEU A 82 -4.29 0.44 -1.85
C LEU A 82 -5.48 -0.49 -2.14
N LEU A 83 -6.67 0.06 -2.36
CA LEU A 83 -7.91 -0.70 -2.61
C LEU A 83 -8.44 -0.34 -3.99
N GLN A 84 -9.31 -1.18 -4.55
CA GLN A 84 -9.89 -0.91 -5.87
C GLN A 84 -10.61 0.45 -5.92
N ARG A 85 -11.29 0.83 -4.83
CA ARG A 85 -12.00 2.11 -4.70
C ARG A 85 -11.07 3.34 -4.68
N HIS A 86 -9.77 3.15 -4.52
CA HIS A 86 -8.80 4.25 -4.49
C HIS A 86 -8.25 4.56 -5.89
N LEU A 87 -8.66 3.83 -6.92
CA LEU A 87 -8.20 4.01 -8.30
C LEU A 87 -9.38 4.29 -9.22
N LYS A 88 -9.31 5.39 -9.96
CA LYS A 88 -10.29 5.80 -10.96
C LYS A 88 -9.61 5.92 -12.33
N MET A 89 -10.30 5.46 -13.37
CA MET A 89 -9.82 5.50 -14.75
C MET A 89 -10.91 6.08 -15.65
N ASP A 90 -10.81 7.36 -15.97
CA ASP A 90 -11.89 8.11 -16.66
C ASP A 90 -11.96 7.83 -18.16
N ASP A 91 -10.95 7.18 -18.73
CA ASP A 91 -10.93 6.81 -20.15
C ASP A 91 -11.80 5.59 -20.48
N PHE A 92 -12.32 4.88 -19.46
CA PHE A 92 -13.10 3.67 -19.63
C PHE A 92 -14.49 3.82 -19.03
N THR A 93 -15.49 3.31 -19.73
CA THR A 93 -16.84 3.18 -19.18
C THR A 93 -16.88 2.12 -18.08
N ASP A 94 -17.85 2.24 -17.17
CA ASP A 94 -18.09 1.23 -16.11
C ASP A 94 -18.25 -0.19 -16.67
N HIS A 95 -18.83 -0.32 -17.87
CA HIS A 95 -19.01 -1.60 -18.54
C HIS A 95 -17.68 -2.21 -18.98
N GLU A 96 -16.83 -1.42 -19.66
CA GLU A 96 -15.49 -1.84 -20.07
C GLU A 96 -14.61 -2.17 -18.87
N TRP A 97 -14.75 -1.39 -17.80
CA TRP A 97 -14.07 -1.61 -16.53
C TRP A 97 -14.45 -2.96 -15.93
N ARG A 98 -15.75 -3.26 -15.80
CA ARG A 98 -16.23 -4.56 -15.26
C ARG A 98 -15.72 -5.76 -16.06
N ILE A 99 -15.76 -5.68 -17.39
CA ILE A 99 -15.28 -6.76 -18.27
C ILE A 99 -13.79 -7.00 -18.05
N ARG A 100 -12.98 -5.94 -18.01
CA ARG A 100 -11.52 -6.05 -17.92
C ARG A 100 -11.02 -6.40 -16.53
N ILE A 101 -11.66 -5.92 -15.46
CA ILE A 101 -11.32 -6.27 -14.07
C ILE A 101 -11.59 -7.73 -13.76
N SER A 102 -12.70 -8.30 -14.26
CA SER A 102 -13.10 -9.68 -13.94
C SER A 102 -12.04 -10.74 -14.29
N ARG A 103 -11.07 -10.38 -15.15
CA ARG A 103 -9.95 -11.23 -15.58
C ARG A 103 -8.66 -11.05 -14.77
N ARG A 104 -8.60 -10.05 -13.87
CA ARG A 104 -7.43 -9.70 -13.05
C ARG A 104 -7.52 -10.31 -11.64
N LYS A 105 -7.93 -11.59 -11.54
CA LYS A 105 -7.77 -12.33 -10.28
C LYS A 105 -6.26 -12.46 -9.98
N PRO A 106 -5.85 -12.44 -8.69
CA PRO A 106 -4.50 -12.81 -8.30
C PRO A 106 -4.10 -14.13 -8.93
N LYS A 107 -2.87 -14.22 -9.45
CA LYS A 107 -2.30 -15.49 -9.90
C LYS A 107 -2.28 -16.51 -8.76
N GLU A 108 -2.00 -16.01 -7.56
CA GLU A 108 -1.95 -16.80 -6.33
C GLU A 108 -2.76 -16.09 -5.24
N LEU A 109 -3.68 -16.83 -4.63
CA LEU A 109 -4.42 -16.40 -3.46
C LEU A 109 -3.58 -16.60 -2.20
N ALA A 110 -3.79 -15.74 -1.21
CA ALA A 110 -3.22 -15.96 0.10
C ALA A 110 -3.82 -17.23 0.73
N SER A 111 -2.97 -18.04 1.35
CA SER A 111 -3.43 -19.23 2.07
C SER A 111 -4.17 -18.85 3.36
N ASP A 112 -5.04 -19.73 3.84
CA ASP A 112 -5.75 -19.54 5.12
C ASP A 112 -4.79 -19.26 6.28
N LYS A 113 -3.61 -19.90 6.26
CA LYS A 113 -2.56 -19.67 7.25
C LYS A 113 -2.02 -18.23 7.20
N GLN A 114 -1.81 -17.68 6.00
CA GLN A 114 -1.36 -16.29 5.83
C GLN A 114 -2.44 -15.31 6.32
N ILE A 115 -3.69 -15.53 5.95
CA ILE A 115 -4.84 -14.73 6.38
C ILE A 115 -5.01 -14.78 7.91
N ALA A 116 -4.98 -15.96 8.50
CA ALA A 116 -5.07 -16.15 9.95
C ALA A 116 -3.91 -15.47 10.69
N THR A 117 -2.70 -15.51 10.12
CA THR A 117 -1.53 -14.82 10.68
C THR A 117 -1.72 -13.31 10.66
N LEU A 118 -2.21 -12.75 9.55
CA LEU A 118 -2.49 -11.32 9.46
C LEU A 118 -3.59 -10.89 10.44
N HIS A 119 -4.65 -11.67 10.61
CA HIS A 119 -5.66 -11.42 11.65
C HIS A 119 -5.09 -11.42 13.07
N ARG A 120 -4.13 -12.30 13.37
CA ARG A 120 -3.45 -12.30 14.67
C ARG A 120 -2.61 -11.03 14.87
N ILE A 121 -1.91 -10.58 13.84
CA ILE A 121 -1.15 -9.32 13.86
C ILE A 121 -2.07 -8.15 14.18
N LEU A 122 -3.27 -8.10 13.56
CA LEU A 122 -4.26 -7.05 13.82
C LEU A 122 -4.81 -7.02 15.26
N LYS A 123 -4.57 -8.05 16.06
CA LYS A 123 -4.93 -8.15 17.48
C LYS A 123 -3.74 -7.92 18.42
N SER A 124 -2.55 -7.67 17.88
CA SER A 124 -1.34 -7.45 18.66
C SER A 124 -1.38 -6.12 19.39
N GLU A 125 -0.83 -6.03 20.60
CA GLU A 125 -0.62 -4.77 21.32
C GLU A 125 0.34 -3.81 20.59
N TYR A 126 1.17 -4.32 19.67
CA TYR A 126 2.15 -3.52 18.93
C TYR A 126 1.58 -2.91 17.64
N ILE A 127 0.33 -3.22 17.26
CA ILE A 127 -0.28 -2.59 16.08
C ILE A 127 -0.80 -1.20 16.43
N LEU A 128 -0.50 -0.22 15.57
CA LEU A 128 -1.06 1.11 15.71
C LEU A 128 -2.46 1.14 15.12
N GLU A 129 -3.37 1.87 15.78
CA GLU A 129 -4.76 2.02 15.31
C GLU A 129 -4.83 2.58 13.88
N GLY A 130 -3.91 3.49 13.52
CA GLY A 130 -3.78 4.01 12.16
C GLY A 130 -3.48 2.92 11.12
N GLU A 131 -2.61 1.96 11.43
CA GLU A 131 -2.28 0.84 10.52
C GLU A 131 -3.46 -0.11 10.40
N ARG A 132 -4.11 -0.41 11.52
CA ARG A 132 -5.26 -1.30 11.58
C ARG A 132 -6.39 -0.80 10.67
N LYS A 133 -6.66 0.51 10.67
CA LYS A 133 -7.67 1.14 9.80
C LYS A 133 -7.38 0.96 8.30
N TRP A 134 -6.12 0.89 7.91
CA TRP A 134 -5.73 0.67 6.51
C TRP A 134 -5.83 -0.78 6.08
N ILE A 135 -5.56 -1.72 6.99
CA ILE A 135 -5.51 -3.14 6.66
C ILE A 135 -6.90 -3.78 6.72
N LEU A 136 -7.75 -3.40 7.68
CA LEU A 136 -9.08 -4.01 7.85
C LEU A 136 -9.92 -4.04 6.56
N PRO A 137 -10.02 -2.95 5.78
CA PRO A 137 -10.79 -2.95 4.54
C PRO A 137 -10.30 -3.93 3.46
N ILE A 138 -9.06 -4.43 3.55
CA ILE A 138 -8.53 -5.43 2.61
C ILE A 138 -9.31 -6.73 2.71
N PHE A 139 -9.79 -7.08 3.92
CA PHE A 139 -10.57 -8.29 4.14
C PHE A 139 -11.99 -8.22 3.54
N ASP A 140 -12.46 -7.03 3.20
CA ASP A 140 -13.75 -6.83 2.52
C ASP A 140 -13.63 -7.03 0.99
N GLU A 141 -12.41 -7.16 0.47
CA GLU A 141 -12.20 -7.45 -0.95
C GLU A 141 -12.54 -8.92 -1.27
N LYS A 142 -13.01 -9.18 -2.49
CA LYS A 142 -13.42 -10.53 -2.93
C LYS A 142 -12.30 -11.56 -2.85
N TRP A 143 -11.06 -11.12 -2.95
CA TRP A 143 -9.86 -11.95 -2.91
C TRP A 143 -8.69 -11.14 -2.38
N ILE A 144 -7.76 -11.81 -1.70
CA ILE A 144 -6.50 -11.25 -1.24
C ILE A 144 -5.40 -12.18 -1.75
N GLY A 145 -4.48 -11.67 -2.55
CA GLY A 145 -3.42 -12.52 -3.08
C GLY A 145 -2.20 -12.66 -2.18
N SER A 146 -1.44 -13.71 -2.46
CA SER A 146 -0.30 -14.14 -1.65
C SER A 146 0.76 -13.05 -1.51
N THR A 147 1.10 -12.36 -2.61
CA THR A 147 2.11 -11.29 -2.65
C THR A 147 1.77 -10.14 -1.71
N ARG A 148 0.52 -9.68 -1.73
CA ARG A 148 0.08 -8.57 -0.88
C ARG A 148 0.20 -8.92 0.60
N VAL A 149 -0.27 -10.11 0.98
CA VAL A 149 -0.18 -10.58 2.36
C VAL A 149 1.27 -10.79 2.77
N LYS A 150 2.11 -11.34 1.88
CA LYS A 150 3.54 -11.48 2.12
C LYS A 150 4.18 -10.15 2.51
N TYR A 151 3.96 -9.09 1.73
CA TYR A 151 4.53 -7.77 2.06
C TYR A 151 3.99 -7.18 3.36
N LEU A 152 2.71 -7.38 3.66
CA LEU A 152 2.15 -6.98 4.96
C LEU A 152 2.79 -7.75 6.12
N LEU A 153 3.01 -9.06 5.97
CA LEU A 153 3.69 -9.88 6.98
C LEU A 153 5.14 -9.45 7.16
N GLU A 154 5.88 -9.20 6.07
CA GLU A 154 7.26 -8.70 6.10
C GLU A 154 7.35 -7.33 6.76
N TYR A 155 6.39 -6.44 6.53
CA TYR A 155 6.31 -5.14 7.20
C TYR A 155 6.25 -5.29 8.74
N PHE A 156 5.38 -6.17 9.23
CA PHE A 156 5.18 -6.34 10.67
C PHE A 156 6.24 -7.21 11.36
N LEU A 157 6.59 -8.34 10.74
CA LEU A 157 7.43 -9.38 11.34
C LEU A 157 8.89 -9.33 10.86
N GLY A 158 9.16 -8.60 9.79
CA GLY A 158 10.46 -8.52 9.16
C GLY A 158 10.71 -9.65 8.15
N LEU A 159 11.86 -9.56 7.49
CA LEU A 159 12.31 -10.54 6.50
C LEU A 159 13.38 -11.45 7.09
N LYS A 160 13.18 -12.76 6.98
CA LYS A 160 14.15 -13.81 7.35
C LYS A 160 14.44 -14.70 6.14
N ILE A 161 15.69 -15.12 5.99
CA ILE A 161 16.10 -16.12 5.00
C ILE A 161 16.81 -17.30 5.67
N PRO A 162 16.84 -18.48 5.04
CA PRO A 162 17.70 -19.56 5.49
C PRO A 162 19.16 -19.12 5.44
N GLY A 163 19.88 -19.32 6.54
CA GLY A 163 21.33 -19.19 6.61
C GLY A 163 22.02 -20.41 6.00
N ILE A 164 23.35 -20.37 5.98
CA ILE A 164 24.21 -21.44 5.45
C ILE A 164 24.10 -22.72 6.32
N ASP A 165 23.66 -22.58 7.57
CA ASP A 165 23.75 -23.57 8.63
C ASP A 165 22.40 -23.84 9.32
N THR A 166 21.34 -24.22 8.59
CA THR A 166 19.97 -24.51 9.13
C THR A 166 19.32 -23.41 10.00
N THR A 167 20.02 -22.32 10.27
CA THR A 167 19.58 -21.17 11.04
C THR A 167 18.78 -20.24 10.14
N TRP A 168 17.97 -19.37 10.73
CA TRP A 168 17.30 -18.30 10.01
C TRP A 168 18.04 -16.99 10.26
N MET A 169 18.51 -16.34 9.19
CA MET A 169 19.14 -15.03 9.24
C MET A 169 18.09 -13.94 9.04
N GLN A 170 18.04 -12.97 9.97
CA GLN A 170 17.20 -11.78 9.82
C GLN A 170 17.87 -10.80 8.84
N ILE A 171 17.19 -10.46 7.74
CA ILE A 171 17.65 -9.43 6.80
C ILE A 171 17.16 -8.05 7.22
N ASN A 172 15.89 -7.97 7.64
CA ASN A 172 15.27 -6.69 7.98
C ASN A 172 14.31 -6.86 9.15
N GLU A 173 14.43 -6.03 10.19
CA GLU A 173 13.56 -6.08 11.37
C GLU A 173 12.16 -5.56 11.05
N GLY A 174 11.14 -6.29 11.49
CA GLY A 174 9.74 -5.84 11.37
C GLY A 174 9.40 -4.73 12.35
N VAL A 175 8.36 -3.95 12.05
CA VAL A 175 7.98 -2.81 12.90
C VAL A 175 7.60 -3.23 14.32
N PHE A 176 7.11 -4.47 14.53
CA PHE A 176 6.82 -4.95 15.88
C PHE A 176 8.07 -5.12 16.72
N GLU A 177 9.15 -5.65 16.14
CA GLU A 177 10.41 -5.83 16.87
C GLU A 177 11.06 -4.47 17.16
N LEU A 178 11.02 -3.54 16.21
CA LEU A 178 11.51 -2.17 16.40
C LEU A 178 10.75 -1.45 17.53
N ARG A 179 9.42 -1.61 17.60
CA ARG A 179 8.58 -1.04 18.67
C ARG A 179 8.87 -1.68 20.02
N ARG A 180 8.98 -3.01 20.07
CA ARG A 180 9.30 -3.75 21.29
C ARG A 180 10.65 -3.31 21.89
N LYS A 181 11.69 -3.20 21.06
CA LYS A 181 13.01 -2.70 21.47
C LYS A 181 12.94 -1.25 21.95
N SER A 182 12.18 -0.40 21.25
CA SER A 182 12.01 1.01 21.64
C SER A 182 11.32 1.15 23.00
N LEU A 183 10.28 0.34 23.27
CA LEU A 183 9.61 0.27 24.57
C LEU A 183 10.55 -0.25 25.67
N SER A 184 11.31 -1.32 25.41
CA SER A 184 12.31 -1.82 26.36
C SER A 184 13.32 -0.73 26.73
N LYS A 185 13.87 -0.04 25.72
CA LYS A 185 14.81 1.07 25.92
C LYS A 185 14.18 2.22 26.70
N PHE A 186 12.92 2.56 26.43
CA PHE A 186 12.19 3.56 27.20
C PHE A 186 12.05 3.16 28.68
N HIS A 187 11.73 1.90 28.96
CA HIS A 187 11.65 1.39 30.34
C HIS A 187 13.01 1.33 31.03
N GLU A 188 14.06 0.91 30.33
CA GLU A 188 15.44 0.90 30.85
C GLU A 188 15.95 2.31 31.16
N THR A 189 15.70 3.28 30.27
CA THR A 189 16.06 4.68 30.50
C THR A 189 15.24 5.31 31.63
N ARG A 190 13.95 4.99 31.76
CA ARG A 190 13.14 5.41 32.91
C ARG A 190 13.63 4.83 34.23
N LYS A 191 13.99 3.54 34.26
CA LYS A 191 14.60 2.92 35.45
C LYS A 191 15.93 3.58 35.80
N LYS A 192 16.77 3.87 34.80
CA LYS A 192 18.01 4.64 35.02
C LYS A 192 17.73 6.03 35.58
N ASN A 193 16.79 6.78 35.01
CA ASN A 193 16.45 8.12 35.48
C ASN A 193 15.87 8.12 36.91
N LEU A 194 15.06 7.11 37.27
CA LEU A 194 14.59 6.93 38.65
C LEU A 194 15.74 6.60 39.63
N LEU A 195 16.76 5.85 39.18
CA LEU A 195 17.96 5.57 39.99
C LEU A 195 18.90 6.79 40.12
N PHE A 196 18.73 7.83 39.30
CA PHE A 196 19.47 9.09 39.42
C PHE A 196 18.71 10.16 40.23
N ASP A 197 17.43 9.93 40.54
CA ASP A 197 16.61 10.79 41.42
C ASP A 197 16.55 10.26 42.88
N ASP A 198 17.23 9.16 43.19
CA ASP A 198 17.37 8.60 44.55
C ASP A 198 18.48 9.30 45.38
N ASP A 199 18.88 10.53 45.01
CA ASP A 199 19.64 11.44 45.87
C ASP A 199 18.70 12.24 46.81
N TRP A 200 17.84 11.53 47.52
CA TRP A 200 17.21 12.05 48.74
C TRP A 200 18.18 11.87 49.91
N PHE A 201 19.11 12.82 50.05
CA PHE A 201 19.80 13.12 51.31
C PHE A 201 18.93 13.97 52.22
#